data_AF-A0A515A7B1-F1
#
_entry.id   AF-A0A515A7B1-F1
#
_cell.length_a   1.000
_cell.length_b   1.000
_cell.length_c   1.000
_cell.angle_alpha   90.00
_cell.angle_beta   90.00
_cell.angle_gamma   90.00
#
_symmetry.space_group_name_H-M   'P 1'
#
loop_
_entity.id
_entity.type
_entity.pdbx_description
1 polymer ?
#
loop_
_entity_poly.entity_id
_entity_poly.type
_entity_poly.pdbx_seq_one_letter_code
_entity_poly.pdbx_strand_id
1 'polypeptide(L)' 'MLTNLQPPLSNVQTELLKLYSTDISDEMLLELKKVMAKFFLDKLRNQADQVWEEKKYTDEFFKNLNPNA' A
#
# COMPACT_ATOMS: atom_id res chain seq x y z
N MET A 1 -21.28 2.23 31.51
CA MET A 1 -20.99 2.31 30.06
C MET A 1 -19.80 1.41 29.80
N LEU A 2 -19.90 0.47 28.86
CA LEU A 2 -18.77 -0.39 28.50
C LEU A 2 -17.86 0.42 27.56
N THR A 3 -16.75 0.92 28.08
CA THR A 3 -15.71 1.54 27.25
C THR A 3 -15.11 0.47 26.37
N ASN A 4 -15.33 0.57 25.06
CA ASN A 4 -14.66 -0.24 24.06
C ASN A 4 -13.15 0.03 24.18
N LEU A 5 -12.42 -0.85 24.87
CA LEU A 5 -10.97 -0.78 25.05
C LEU A 5 -10.29 -1.19 23.73
N GLN A 6 -10.55 -0.46 22.65
CA GLN A 6 -9.63 -0.50 21.53
C GLN A 6 -8.36 0.24 21.97
N PRO A 7 -7.18 -0.39 21.86
CA PRO A 7 -5.93 0.31 22.07
C PRO A 7 -5.94 1.60 21.26
N PRO A 8 -5.47 2.73 21.83
CA PRO A 8 -5.56 4.03 21.17
C PRO A 8 -4.80 4.08 19.84
N LEU A 9 -3.94 3.09 19.59
CA LEU A 9 -3.13 2.94 18.41
C LEU A 9 -3.28 1.54 17.83
N SER A 10 -3.36 1.46 16.52
CA SER A 10 -3.17 0.21 15.77
C SER A 10 -1.79 -0.39 16.03
N ASN A 11 -1.64 -1.68 15.72
CA ASN A 11 -0.36 -2.38 15.85
C ASN A 11 0.75 -1.66 15.04
N VAL A 12 0.44 -1.23 13.81
CA VAL A 12 1.39 -0.48 12.96
C VAL A 12 1.82 0.84 13.61
N GLN A 13 0.87 1.61 14.15
CA GLN A 13 1.20 2.87 14.83
C GLN A 13 2.10 2.63 16.05
N THR A 14 1.87 1.57 16.82
CA THR A 14 2.68 1.21 17.99
C THR A 14 4.12 0.82 17.58
N GLU A 15 4.28 -0.01 16.55
CA GLU A 15 5.60 -0.44 16.08
C GLU A 15 6.42 0.72 15.47
N LEU A 16 5.76 1.65 14.75
CA LEU A 16 6.43 2.85 14.24
C LEU A 16 6.96 3.74 15.38
N LEU A 17 6.19 3.90 16.45
CA LEU A 17 6.63 4.67 17.62
C LEU A 17 7.83 4.02 18.32
N LYS A 18 7.85 2.69 18.45
CA LYS A 18 9.01 1.96 18.98
C LYS A 18 10.25 2.18 18.11
N LEU A 19 10.09 2.16 16.78
CA LEU A 19 11.18 2.41 15.86
C LEU A 19 11.72 3.86 15.97
N TYR A 20 10.84 4.86 16.10
CA TYR A 20 11.27 6.25 16.28
C TYR A 20 11.96 6.50 17.62
N SER A 21 11.71 5.66 18.63
CA SER A 21 12.36 5.77 19.94
C SER A 21 13.85 5.40 19.93
N THR A 22 14.37 4.84 18.83
CA THR A 22 15.78 4.41 18.72
C THR A 22 16.73 5.48 18.16
N ASP A 23 16.36 6.77 18.25
CA ASP A 23 17.14 7.92 17.75
C ASP A 23 17.66 7.73 16.31
N ILE A 24 16.74 7.42 15.41
CA ILE A 24 17.08 7.28 13.98
C ILE A 24 17.41 8.65 13.38
N SER A 25 18.45 8.71 12.56
CA SER A 25 18.79 9.93 11.82
C SER A 25 17.72 10.26 10.77
N ASP A 26 17.65 11.53 10.35
CA ASP A 26 16.75 11.96 9.28
C ASP A 26 16.96 11.19 7.96
N GLU A 27 18.20 10.80 7.68
CA GLU A 27 18.56 9.99 6.51
C GLU A 27 17.96 8.58 6.61
N MET A 28 18.11 7.91 7.76
CA MET A 28 17.50 6.60 7.99
C MET A 28 15.97 6.67 7.97
N LEU A 29 15.38 7.74 8.51
CA LEU A 29 13.94 7.98 8.43
C LEU A 29 13.47 8.14 6.98
N LEU A 30 14.25 8.81 6.14
CA LEU A 30 13.96 8.94 4.72
C LEU A 30 14.03 7.59 3.99
N GLU A 31 15.03 6.76 4.28
CA GLU A 31 15.15 5.41 3.73
C GLU A 31 13.96 4.54 4.12
N LEU A 32 13.57 4.58 5.39
CA LEU A 32 12.41 3.86 5.90
C LEU A 32 11.12 4.26 5.16
N LYS A 33 10.90 5.57 4.93
CA LYS A 33 9.75 6.06 4.16
C LYS A 33 9.75 5.52 2.73
N LYS A 34 10.91 5.41 2.09
CA LYS A 34 11.03 4.83 0.73
C LYS A 34 10.66 3.35 0.71
N VAL A 35 11.07 2.57 1.72
CA VAL A 35 10.70 1.16 1.86
C VAL A 35 9.18 1.00 1.98
N MET A 36 8.54 1.81 2.82
CA MET A 36 7.07 1.81 2.96
C MET A 36 6.38 2.20 1.67
N ALA A 37 6.83 3.26 1.00
CA ALA A 37 6.27 3.71 -0.27
C ALA A 37 6.35 2.62 -1.34
N LYS A 38 7.50 1.92 -1.44
CA LYS A 38 7.67 0.79 -2.35
C LYS A 38 6.70 -0.35 -2.03
N PHE A 39 6.56 -0.73 -0.76
CA PHE A 39 5.63 -1.77 -0.34
C PHE A 39 4.18 -1.46 -0.74
N PHE A 40 3.72 -0.23 -0.51
CA PHE A 40 2.37 0.17 -0.90
C PHE A 40 2.20 0.23 -2.42
N LEU A 41 3.20 0.72 -3.15
CA LEU A 41 3.17 0.75 -4.61
C LEU A 41 3.05 -0.65 -5.20
N ASP A 42 3.85 -1.59 -4.71
CA ASP A 42 3.83 -2.98 -5.17
C ASP A 42 2.48 -3.64 -4.84
N LYS A 43 1.90 -3.35 -3.67
CA LYS A 43 0.55 -3.82 -3.32
C LYS A 43 -0.52 -3.27 -4.25
N LEU A 44 -0.47 -1.97 -4.55
CA LEU A 44 -1.42 -1.32 -5.45
C LEU A 44 -1.32 -1.87 -6.88
N ARG A 45 -0.11 -2.12 -7.38
CA ARG A 45 0.11 -2.76 -8.68
C ARG A 45 -0.53 -4.15 -8.74
N ASN A 46 -0.23 -4.99 -7.76
CA ASN A 46 -0.78 -6.35 -7.72
C ASN A 46 -2.33 -6.33 -7.66
N GLN A 47 -2.91 -5.38 -6.93
CA GLN A 47 -4.36 -5.20 -6.90
C GLN A 47 -4.93 -4.73 -8.24
N ALA A 48 -4.24 -3.81 -8.93
CA ALA A 48 -4.63 -3.37 -10.26
C ALA A 48 -4.57 -4.52 -11.27
N ASP A 49 -3.50 -5.31 -11.25
CA ASP A 49 -3.33 -6.49 -12.09
C ASP A 49 -4.45 -7.52 -11.82
N GLN A 50 -4.77 -7.77 -10.55
CA GLN A 50 -5.87 -8.67 -10.18
C GLN A 50 -7.22 -8.19 -10.74
N VAL A 51 -7.54 -6.90 -10.61
CA VAL A 51 -8.77 -6.33 -11.16
C VAL A 51 -8.80 -6.45 -12.69
N TRP A 52 -7.65 -6.25 -13.34
CA TRP A 52 -7.52 -6.37 -14.79
C TRP A 52 -7.83 -7.78 -15.29
N GLU A 53 -7.26 -8.80 -14.63
CA GLU A 53 -7.51 -10.22 -14.89
C GLU A 53 -8.97 -10.60 -14.60
N GLU A 54 -9.53 -10.19 -13.46
CA GLU A 54 -10.92 -10.47 -13.08
C GLU A 54 -11.93 -9.89 -14.08
N LYS A 55 -11.64 -8.71 -14.62
CA LYS A 55 -12.49 -8.04 -15.61
C LYS A 55 -12.30 -8.59 -17.02
N LYS A 56 -11.36 -9.53 -17.23
CA LYS A 56 -10.97 -10.06 -18.54
C LYS A 56 -10.71 -8.93 -19.54
N TYR A 57 -10.04 -7.87 -19.09
CA TYR A 57 -9.58 -6.81 -19.98
C TYR A 57 -8.45 -7.37 -20.85
N THR A 58 -8.82 -8.13 -21.87
CA THR A 58 -7.89 -8.72 -22.83
C THR A 58 -7.52 -7.70 -23.90
N ASP A 59 -6.44 -7.96 -24.64
CA ASP A 59 -6.10 -7.18 -25.83
C ASP A 59 -7.27 -7.11 -26.83
N GLU A 60 -8.15 -8.13 -26.82
CA GLU A 60 -9.39 -8.16 -27.59
C GLU A 60 -10.44 -7.17 -27.06
N PHE A 61 -10.56 -6.99 -25.74
CA PHE A 61 -11.39 -5.94 -25.14
C PHE A 61 -10.91 -4.54 -25.57
N PHE A 62 -9.59 -4.32 -25.62
CA PHE A 62 -9.03 -3.04 -26.09
C PHE A 62 -9.20 -2.81 -27.59
N LYS A 63 -9.03 -3.86 -28.42
CA LYS A 63 -9.35 -3.81 -29.85
C LYS A 63 -10.83 -3.49 -30.10
N ASN A 64 -11.73 -4.02 -29.29
CA ASN A 64 -13.16 -3.72 -29.40
C ASN A 64 -13.50 -2.30 -28.92
N LEU A 65 -12.71 -1.74 -27.99
CA LEU A 65 -12.87 -0.36 -27.51
C LEU A 65 -12.37 0.70 -28.50
N ASN A 66 -11.32 0.40 -29.26
CA ASN A 66 -10.89 1.24 -30.36
C ASN A 66 -10.41 0.37 -31.54
N PRO A 67 -11.32 -0.01 -32.44
CA PRO A 67 -11.00 -0.91 -33.56
C PRO A 67 -10.08 -0.28 -34.62
N ASN A 68 -9.77 1.02 -34.51
CA ASN A 68 -8.97 1.78 -35.48
C ASN A 68 -7.64 2.32 -34.89
N ALA A 69 -7.22 1.86 -33.70
CA ALA A 69 -5.89 2.15 -33.12
C ALA A 69 -4.81 1.21 -33.62
#